data_AF-A0A7J5AAM5-F1
#
_entry.id   AF-A0A7J5AAM5-F1
#
_cell.length_a   1.000
_cell.length_b   1.000
_cell.length_c   1.000
_cell.angle_alpha   90.00
_cell.angle_beta   90.00
_cell.angle_gamma   90.00
#
_symmetry.space_group_name_H-M   'P 1'
#
loop_
_entity.id
_entity.type
_entity.pdbx_description
1 polymer ?
#
loop_
_entity_poly.entity_id
_entity_poly.type
_entity_poly.pdbx_seq_one_letter_code
_entity_poly.pdbx_strand_id
1 'polypeptide(L)' 'MENKTIEELNKRIKLLKVVAKAMAVALILLLAVTIYGLLTKENKTVFITLLPIVFGLSTILLLQYSSVKKIKEEIKQREK' A
#
# COMPACT_ATOMS: atom_id res chain seq x y z
N MET A 1 -2.48 8.67 19.37
CA MET A 1 -1.14 8.05 19.40
C MET A 1 -0.39 8.38 20.70
N GLU A 2 -0.94 9.29 21.51
CA GLU A 2 -0.37 9.84 22.75
C GLU A 2 0.13 8.78 23.75
N ASN A 3 -0.57 7.65 23.94
CA ASN A 3 -0.19 6.65 24.94
C ASN A 3 0.87 5.62 24.49
N LYS A 4 1.43 5.72 23.27
CA LYS A 4 2.42 4.76 22.75
C LYS A 4 3.84 5.24 22.98
N THR A 5 4.75 4.31 23.27
CA THR A 5 6.19 4.62 23.35
C THR A 5 6.80 4.79 21.95
N ILE A 6 7.95 5.46 21.88
CA ILE A 6 8.71 5.62 20.62
C ILE A 6 9.06 4.25 20.02
N GLU A 7 9.36 3.26 20.87
CA GLU A 7 9.66 1.91 20.44
C GLU A 7 8.45 1.21 19.78
N GLU A 8 7.25 1.39 20.32
CA GLU A 8 6.00 0.90 19.72
C GLU A 8 5.66 1.60 18.40
N LEU A 9 5.89 2.91 18.33
CA LEU A 9 5.72 3.71 17.10
C LEU A 9 6.67 3.22 15.99
N ASN A 10 7.93 2.92 16.33
CA ASN A 10 8.91 2.36 15.41
C ASN A 10 8.53 0.93 14.94
N LYS A 11 8.05 0.07 15.85
CA LYS A 11 7.51 -1.26 15.51
C LYS A 11 6.33 -1.13 14.53
N ARG A 12 5.42 -0.17 14.74
CA ARG A 12 4.32 0.12 13.82
C ARG A 12 4.79 0.59 12.44
N ILE A 13 5.79 1.48 12.36
CA ILE A 13 6.37 1.90 11.08
C ILE A 13 6.95 0.69 10.34
N LYS A 14 7.67 -0.21 11.05
CA LYS A 14 8.26 -1.41 10.45
C LYS A 14 7.17 -2.32 9.88
N LEU A 15 6.10 -2.57 10.64
CA LEU A 15 4.94 -3.35 10.18
C LEU A 15 4.27 -2.71 8.96
N LEU A 16 3.98 -1.41 9.00
CA LEU A 16 3.37 -0.69 7.87
C LEU A 16 4.24 -0.77 6.61
N LYS A 17 5.56 -0.67 6.74
CA LYS A 17 6.49 -0.82 5.61
C LYS A 17 6.49 -2.24 5.03
N VAL A 18 6.40 -3.27 5.87
CA VAL A 18 6.33 -4.67 5.41
C VAL A 18 5.03 -4.91 4.66
N VAL A 19 3.90 -4.48 5.22
CA VAL A 19 2.59 -4.59 4.57
C VAL A 19 2.55 -3.82 3.25
N ALA A 20 3.08 -2.60 3.23
CA ALA A 20 3.15 -1.80 2.00
C ALA A 20 3.99 -2.49 0.91
N LYS A 21 5.13 -3.09 1.28
CA LYS A 21 5.95 -3.87 0.33
C LYS A 21 5.18 -5.08 -0.22
N ALA A 22 4.51 -5.84 0.65
CA ALA A 22 3.71 -6.99 0.23
C ALA A 22 2.57 -6.56 -0.71
N MET A 23 1.86 -5.48 -0.39
CA MET A 23 0.82 -4.91 -1.26
C MET A 23 1.38 -4.43 -2.60
N ALA A 24 2.56 -3.81 -2.63
CA ALA A 24 3.18 -3.37 -3.87
C ALA A 24 3.53 -4.56 -4.79
N VAL A 25 4.08 -5.64 -4.22
CA VAL A 25 4.36 -6.87 -4.97
C VAL A 25 3.07 -7.47 -5.53
N ALA A 26 2.02 -7.57 -4.70
CA ALA A 26 0.73 -8.08 -5.13
C ALA A 26 0.12 -7.23 -6.26
N LEU A 27 0.23 -5.90 -6.18
CA LEU A 27 -0.23 -4.98 -7.22
C LEU A 27 0.51 -5.16 -8.54
N ILE A 28 1.83 -5.31 -8.50
CA ILE A 28 2.65 -5.53 -9.70
C ILE A 28 2.24 -6.84 -10.39
N LEU A 29 2.05 -7.91 -9.63
CA LEU A 29 1.58 -9.19 -10.16
C LEU A 29 0.17 -9.07 -10.74
N LEU A 30 -0.74 -8.39 -10.04
CA LEU A 30 -2.10 -8.18 -10.50
C LEU A 30 -2.15 -7.37 -11.80
N LEU A 31 -1.32 -6.33 -11.91
CA LEU A 31 -1.15 -5.54 -13.13
C LEU A 31 -0.62 -6.39 -14.28
N ALA A 32 0.41 -7.20 -14.04
CA ALA A 32 0.98 -8.08 -15.06
C ALA A 32 -0.07 -9.07 -15.60
N VAL A 33 -0.82 -9.71 -14.71
CA VAL A 33 -1.91 -10.64 -15.09
C VAL A 33 -3.04 -9.89 -15.82
N THR A 34 -3.39 -8.69 -15.37
CA THR A 34 -4.46 -7.88 -15.98
C THR A 34 -4.08 -7.45 -17.39
N ILE A 35 -2.86 -6.96 -17.60
CA ILE A 35 -2.33 -6.56 -18.90
C ILE A 35 -2.23 -7.78 -19.83
N TYR A 36 -1.68 -8.90 -19.35
CA TYR A 36 -1.59 -10.13 -20.11
C TYR A 36 -2.97 -10.62 -20.57
N GLY A 37 -3.94 -10.66 -19.66
CA GLY A 37 -5.31 -11.05 -19.97
C GLY A 37 -5.99 -10.11 -20.96
N LEU A 38 -5.79 -8.80 -20.82
CA LEU A 38 -6.36 -7.81 -21.73
C LEU A 38 -5.81 -7.93 -23.17
N LEU A 39 -4.54 -8.33 -23.30
CA LEU A 39 -3.86 -8.51 -24.58
C LEU A 39 -4.17 -9.86 -25.24
N THR A 40 -4.35 -10.92 -24.45
CA THR A 40 -4.41 -12.31 -24.96
C THR A 40 -5.80 -12.93 -24.96
N LYS A 41 -6.74 -12.44 -24.14
CA LYS A 41 -8.10 -13.00 -24.04
C LYS A 41 -9.08 -12.21 -24.91
N GLU A 42 -9.93 -12.96 -25.62
CA GLU A 42 -11.04 -12.39 -26.40
C GLU A 42 -12.08 -11.73 -25.49
N ASN A 43 -12.44 -12.39 -24.38
CA ASN A 43 -13.31 -11.81 -23.37
C ASN A 43 -12.53 -10.93 -22.40
N LYS A 44 -12.54 -9.62 -22.66
CA LYS A 44 -11.81 -8.60 -21.90
C LYS A 44 -12.59 -8.05 -20.71
N THR A 45 -13.86 -8.39 -20.56
CA THR A 45 -14.78 -7.81 -19.56
C THR A 45 -14.22 -7.92 -18.14
N VAL A 46 -13.67 -9.09 -17.78
CA VAL A 46 -13.08 -9.36 -16.46
C VAL A 46 -11.86 -8.46 -16.22
N PHE A 47 -10.98 -8.32 -17.20
CA PHE A 47 -9.76 -7.50 -17.05
C PHE A 47 -10.07 -6.01 -17.01
N ILE A 48 -11.09 -5.56 -17.74
CA ILE A 48 -11.59 -4.18 -17.67
C ILE A 48 -12.19 -3.89 -16.29
N THR A 49 -12.91 -4.83 -15.69
CA THR A 49 -13.44 -4.68 -14.31
C THR A 49 -12.34 -4.75 -13.24
N LEU A 50 -11.19 -5.36 -13.52
CA LEU A 50 -10.05 -5.35 -12.60
C LEU A 50 -9.33 -4.00 -12.53
N LEU A 51 -9.39 -3.16 -13.56
CA LEU A 51 -8.66 -1.88 -13.60
C LEU A 51 -9.04 -0.93 -12.43
N PRO A 52 -10.34 -0.65 -12.15
CA PRO A 52 -10.73 0.16 -10.98
C PRO A 52 -10.21 -0.39 -9.65
N ILE A 53 -10.13 -1.72 -9.51
CA ILE A 53 -9.65 -2.39 -8.30
C ILE A 53 -8.16 -2.11 -8.10
N VAL A 54 -7.37 -2.15 -9.18
CA VAL A 54 -5.94 -1.79 -9.14
C VAL A 54 -5.75 -0.33 -8.73
N PHE A 55 -6.57 0.59 -9.24
CA PHE A 55 -6.53 1.99 -8.81
C PHE A 55 -6.88 2.14 -7.33
N GLY A 56 -7.93 1.47 -6.85
CA GLY A 56 -8.31 1.50 -5.43
C GLY A 56 -7.22 0.93 -4.51
N LEU A 57 -6.56 -0.16 -4.91
CA LEU A 57 -5.43 -0.70 -4.15
C LEU A 57 -4.22 0.25 -4.15
N SER A 58 -4.01 0.99 -5.22
CA SER A 58 -2.95 2.01 -5.31
C SER A 58 -3.19 3.18 -4.35
N THR A 59 -4.44 3.62 -4.17
CA THR A 59 -4.76 4.69 -3.21
C THR A 59 -4.56 4.24 -1.76
N ILE A 60 -4.85 2.98 -1.43
CA ILE A 60 -4.58 2.40 -0.11
C ILE A 60 -3.08 2.45 0.21
N LEU A 61 -2.23 2.18 -0.78
CA LEU A 61 -0.77 2.27 -0.64
C LEU A 61 -0.29 3.70 -0.36
N LEU A 62 -0.87 4.70 -1.03
CA LEU A 62 -0.60 6.11 -0.73
C LEU A 62 -1.05 6.51 0.68
N LEU A 63 -2.21 6.02 1.14
CA LEU A 63 -2.70 6.23 2.50
C LEU A 63 -1.78 5.59 3.55
N GLN A 64 -1.23 4.41 3.27
CA GLN A 64 -0.23 3.77 4.12
C GLN A 64 1.05 4.61 4.20
N TYR A 65 1.51 5.18 3.08
CA TYR A 65 2.68 6.06 3.06
C TYR A 65 2.45 7.34 3.88
N SER A 66 1.27 7.97 3.73
CA SER A 66 0.86 9.12 4.54
C SER A 66 0.84 8.80 6.03
N SER A 67 0.31 7.62 6.40
CA SER A 67 0.28 7.15 7.78
C SER A 67 1.69 6.98 8.37
N VAL A 68 2.63 6.42 7.61
CA VAL A 68 4.04 6.30 8.03
C VAL A 68 4.66 7.69 8.23
N LYS A 69 4.36 8.66 7.35
CA LYS A 69 4.86 10.03 7.47
C LYS A 69 4.37 10.69 8.77
N LYS A 70 3.09 10.58 9.08
CA LYS A 70 2.49 11.12 10.31
C LYS A 70 3.15 10.53 11.57
N ILE A 71 3.36 9.21 11.61
CA ILE A 71 4.01 8.56 12.75
C ILE A 71 5.46 9.05 12.91
N LYS A 72 6.19 9.24 11.81
CA LYS A 72 7.55 9.79 11.84
C LYS A 72 7.59 11.24 12.33
N GLU A 73 6.66 12.08 11.90
CA GLU A 73 6.55 13.46 12.35
C GLU A 73 6.29 13.52 13.86
N GLU A 74 5.42 12.64 14.38
CA GLU A 74 5.15 12.53 15.81
C GLU A 74 6.36 12.05 16.62
N ILE A 75 7.09 11.03 16.15
CA ILE A 75 8.36 10.61 16.80
C ILE A 75 9.33 11.80 16.86
N LYS A 76 9.50 12.52 15.74
CA LYS A 76 10.39 13.69 15.66
C LYS A 76 9.97 14.82 16.62
N GLN A 77 8.68 15.00 16.86
CA GLN A 77 8.17 15.98 17.83
C GLN A 77 8.44 15.56 19.28
N ARG A 78 8.46 14.26 19.57
CA ARG A 78 8.70 13.73 20.93
C ARG A 78 10.19 13.60 21.28
N GLU A 79 11.04 13.48 20.28
CA GLU A 79 12.51 13.48 20.42
C GLU A 79 13.12 14.90 20.52
N LYS A 80 12.30 15.94 20.33
CA LYS A 80 12.70 17.34 20.35
C LYS A 80 12.39 17.98 21.70
#